data_AF-A0A971VTI0-F1
#
_entry.id   AF-A0A971VTI0-F1
#
_cell.length_a   1.000
_cell.length_b   1.000
_cell.length_c   1.000
_cell.angle_alpha   90.00
_cell.angle_beta   90.00
_cell.angle_gamma   90.00
#
_symmetry.space_group_name_H-M   'P 1'
#
loop_
_entity.id
_entity.type
_entity.pdbx_description
1 polymer ?
#
loop_
_entity_poly.entity_id
_entity_poly.type
_entity_poly.pdbx_seq_one_letter_code
_entity_poly.pdbx_strand_id
1 'polypeptide(L)'
;MIKILCIGNSFSEDAMKYLHAIAKCGGMEVKTVNLYIGGCPLIKHWKNAKSFRKAYDYQLNGERTGKKISMRKALKSETWDYISFQQASYDSGVEESYYPYLTLLSEYAKKKSPGAVQLIHKTWAYEIDSIHDGFAKYERNQKLMFDSLSKAYKKAAEAINAEIVPVGDVIQALRATKEFDYEKGGLSLCRDGFHLDYIYGRYAAAATWYEKVLKGNILENSFIPEYNGIRADEALIEAIKRTVHEICS
;
A
#
# COMPACT_ATOMS: atom_id res chain seq x y z
N MET A 1 -19.08 -9.59 3.72
CA MET A 1 -17.65 -9.73 3.42
C MET A 1 -17.22 -8.65 2.44
N ILE A 2 -16.21 -7.84 2.77
CA ILE A 2 -15.60 -6.85 1.86
C ILE A 2 -14.46 -7.50 1.07
N LYS A 3 -14.32 -7.19 -0.22
CA LYS A 3 -13.33 -7.77 -1.13
C LYS A 3 -12.48 -6.67 -1.78
N ILE A 4 -11.17 -6.75 -1.56
CA ILE A 4 -10.19 -5.77 -2.04
C ILE A 4 -9.20 -6.43 -2.99
N LEU A 5 -8.98 -5.82 -4.15
CA LEU A 5 -7.96 -6.21 -5.12
C LEU A 5 -6.92 -5.10 -5.30
N CYS A 6 -5.66 -5.37 -4.97
CA CYS A 6 -4.55 -4.47 -5.26
C CYS A 6 -3.86 -4.85 -6.57
N ILE A 7 -3.71 -3.89 -7.46
CA ILE A 7 -2.84 -3.99 -8.64
C ILE A 7 -1.54 -3.26 -8.28
N GLY A 8 -0.53 -4.01 -7.84
CA GLY A 8 0.69 -3.43 -7.30
C GLY A 8 1.91 -4.34 -7.31
N ASN A 9 2.68 -4.29 -6.23
CA ASN A 9 4.01 -4.86 -6.12
C ASN A 9 4.35 -5.17 -4.64
N SER A 10 5.61 -5.05 -4.24
CA SER A 10 6.05 -5.25 -2.85
C SER A 10 5.48 -4.23 -1.87
N PHE A 11 5.12 -3.03 -2.30
CA PHE A 11 4.53 -2.02 -1.41
C PHE A 11 3.07 -2.36 -1.07
N SER A 12 2.28 -2.90 -2.00
CA SER A 12 0.97 -3.47 -1.68
C SER A 12 1.08 -4.78 -0.91
N GLU A 13 2.14 -5.58 -1.12
CA GLU A 13 2.41 -6.76 -0.28
C GLU A 13 2.60 -6.35 1.18
N ASP A 14 3.38 -5.30 1.44
CA ASP A 14 3.59 -4.77 2.79
C ASP A 14 2.28 -4.28 3.42
N ALA A 15 1.48 -3.47 2.71
CA ALA A 15 0.21 -2.95 3.23
C ALA A 15 -0.86 -4.04 3.48
N MET A 16 -0.88 -5.09 2.66
CA MET A 16 -1.89 -6.15 2.77
C MET A 16 -1.52 -7.24 3.78
N LYS A 17 -0.29 -7.26 4.30
CA LYS A 17 0.21 -8.36 5.14
C LYS A 17 -0.68 -8.62 6.35
N TYR A 18 -1.06 -7.57 7.07
CA TYR A 18 -1.83 -7.70 8.32
C TYR A 18 -3.30 -7.30 8.21
N LEU A 19 -3.73 -6.73 7.08
CA LEU A 19 -5.08 -6.18 6.94
C LEU A 19 -6.18 -7.22 7.21
N HIS A 20 -6.02 -8.47 6.75
CA HIS A 20 -6.99 -9.53 7.00
C HIS A 20 -7.11 -9.87 8.50
N ALA A 21 -5.99 -9.90 9.23
CA ALA A 21 -5.98 -10.22 10.65
C ALA A 21 -6.53 -9.05 11.50
N ILE A 22 -6.13 -7.82 11.18
CA ILE A 22 -6.69 -6.60 11.80
C ILE A 22 -8.21 -6.56 11.60
N ALA A 23 -8.69 -6.78 10.38
CA ALA A 23 -10.12 -6.82 10.08
C ALA A 23 -10.86 -7.87 10.91
N LYS A 24 -10.31 -9.08 11.02
CA LYS A 24 -10.88 -10.18 11.82
C LYS A 24 -10.99 -9.80 13.31
N CYS A 25 -9.95 -9.22 13.89
CA CYS A 25 -9.98 -8.72 15.28
C CYS A 25 -11.02 -7.60 15.48
N GLY A 26 -11.26 -6.80 14.44
CA GLY A 26 -12.31 -5.77 14.41
C GLY A 26 -13.71 -6.30 14.04
N GLY A 27 -13.93 -7.62 14.02
CA GLY A 27 -15.24 -8.21 13.73
C GLY A 27 -15.66 -8.15 12.25
N MET A 28 -14.74 -7.86 11.34
CA MET A 28 -15.01 -7.72 9.90
C MET A 28 -14.46 -8.89 9.10
N GLU A 29 -15.28 -9.42 8.18
CA GLU A 29 -14.84 -10.43 7.23
C GLU A 29 -14.36 -9.76 5.93
N VAL A 30 -13.06 -9.88 5.65
CA VAL A 30 -12.42 -9.22 4.50
C VAL A 30 -11.60 -10.22 3.70
N LYS A 31 -11.67 -10.13 2.37
CA LYS A 31 -10.78 -10.83 1.45
C LYS A 31 -9.87 -9.83 0.76
N THR A 32 -8.57 -9.99 0.89
CA THR A 32 -7.59 -9.16 0.19
C THR A 32 -6.83 -9.98 -0.84
N VAL A 33 -6.66 -9.43 -2.04
CA VAL A 33 -5.83 -10.03 -3.07
C VAL A 33 -4.83 -8.99 -3.56
N ASN A 34 -3.55 -9.34 -3.54
CA ASN A 34 -2.50 -8.55 -4.17
C ASN A 34 -2.03 -9.23 -5.45
N LEU A 35 -2.16 -8.54 -6.58
CA LEU A 35 -1.55 -8.96 -7.85
C LEU A 35 -0.10 -8.51 -7.86
N TYR A 36 0.78 -9.38 -7.37
CA TYR A 36 2.17 -9.06 -7.14
C TYR A 36 3.04 -9.29 -8.38
N ILE A 37 3.83 -8.27 -8.72
CA ILE A 37 5.06 -8.37 -9.52
C ILE A 37 6.08 -7.44 -8.85
N GLY A 38 7.27 -7.95 -8.49
CA GLY A 38 8.32 -7.14 -7.85
C GLY A 38 8.67 -5.88 -8.66
N GLY A 39 8.70 -4.73 -7.99
CA GLY A 39 9.03 -3.42 -8.57
C GLY A 39 8.17 -3.01 -9.76
N CYS A 40 6.94 -3.51 -9.90
CA CYS A 40 6.17 -3.32 -11.12
C CYS A 40 5.63 -1.89 -11.25
N PRO A 41 5.97 -1.16 -12.32
CA PRO A 41 5.41 0.15 -12.61
C PRO A 41 4.08 0.05 -13.38
N LEU A 42 3.30 1.14 -13.40
CA LEU A 42 2.02 1.24 -14.10
C LEU A 42 2.11 0.84 -15.58
N ILE A 43 3.16 1.26 -16.28
CA ILE A 43 3.39 0.86 -17.69
C ILE A 43 3.43 -0.66 -17.88
N LYS A 44 4.06 -1.39 -16.95
CA LYS A 44 4.18 -2.85 -17.04
C LYS A 44 2.85 -3.52 -16.69
N HIS A 45 2.11 -2.99 -15.73
CA HIS A 45 0.73 -3.42 -15.47
C HIS A 45 -0.15 -3.29 -16.71
N TRP A 46 -0.10 -2.14 -17.39
CA TRP A 46 -0.86 -1.92 -18.62
C TRP A 46 -0.46 -2.89 -19.73
N LYS A 47 0.84 -3.08 -19.98
CA LYS A 47 1.35 -4.06 -20.96
C LYS A 47 0.82 -5.48 -20.66
N ASN A 48 0.80 -5.89 -19.40
CA ASN A 48 0.26 -7.19 -18.99
C ASN A 48 -1.27 -7.29 -19.16
N ALA A 49 -2.01 -6.21 -18.87
CA ALA A 49 -3.46 -6.15 -19.05
C ALA A 49 -3.85 -6.30 -20.53
N LYS A 50 -3.14 -5.58 -21.43
CA LYS A 50 -3.35 -5.61 -22.88
C LYS A 50 -3.03 -6.98 -23.51
N SER A 51 -1.96 -7.63 -23.03
CA SER A 51 -1.52 -8.94 -23.53
C SER A 51 -2.15 -10.15 -22.83
N PHE A 52 -3.05 -9.92 -21.86
CA PHE A 52 -3.66 -10.97 -21.02
C PHE A 52 -2.66 -11.91 -20.33
N ARG A 53 -1.43 -11.44 -20.08
CA ARG A 53 -0.33 -12.26 -19.57
C ARG A 53 -0.63 -12.77 -18.15
N LYS A 54 -0.39 -14.07 -17.93
CA LYS A 54 -0.45 -14.71 -16.61
C LYS A 54 0.84 -14.43 -15.80
N ALA A 55 1.09 -13.16 -15.51
CA ALA A 55 2.37 -12.68 -14.96
C ALA A 55 2.40 -12.54 -13.42
N TYR A 56 1.25 -12.39 -12.79
CA TYR A 56 1.15 -11.96 -11.40
C TYR A 56 1.21 -13.14 -10.45
N ASP A 57 1.99 -13.04 -9.38
CA ASP A 57 1.80 -13.90 -8.21
C ASP A 57 0.50 -13.50 -7.52
N TYR A 58 -0.41 -14.44 -7.40
CA TYR A 58 -1.66 -14.23 -6.68
C TYR A 58 -1.39 -14.39 -5.20
N GLN A 59 -1.43 -13.28 -4.47
CA GLN A 59 -1.33 -13.28 -3.01
C GLN A 59 -2.72 -13.09 -2.43
N LEU A 60 -3.07 -13.87 -1.41
CA LEU A 60 -4.39 -13.91 -0.78
C LEU A 60 -4.22 -13.67 0.72
N ASN A 61 -4.95 -12.70 1.27
CA ASN A 61 -4.98 -12.39 2.70
C ASN A 61 -3.60 -12.21 3.32
N GLY A 62 -2.70 -11.51 2.61
CA GLY A 62 -1.33 -11.24 3.06
C GLY A 62 -0.33 -12.39 2.81
N GLU A 63 -0.77 -13.50 2.19
CA GLU A 63 0.07 -14.68 1.96
C GLU A 63 0.25 -15.02 0.48
N ARG A 64 1.42 -15.58 0.14
CA ARG A 64 1.70 -16.08 -1.21
C ARG A 64 0.99 -17.41 -1.42
N THR A 65 0.28 -17.55 -2.54
CA THR A 65 -0.43 -18.81 -2.86
C THR A 65 0.36 -19.76 -3.76
N GLY A 66 1.52 -19.33 -4.29
CA GLY A 66 2.28 -20.05 -5.31
C GLY A 66 1.61 -20.09 -6.69
N LYS A 67 0.42 -19.49 -6.86
CA LYS A 67 -0.32 -19.49 -8.12
C LYS A 67 -0.04 -18.21 -8.92
N LYS A 68 0.17 -18.38 -10.23
CA LYS A 68 0.17 -17.26 -11.18
C LYS A 68 -1.23 -16.95 -11.69
N ILE A 69 -1.53 -15.68 -11.97
CA ILE A 69 -2.79 -15.24 -12.58
C ILE A 69 -2.57 -14.09 -13.59
N SER A 70 -3.53 -13.86 -14.47
CA SER A 70 -3.59 -12.64 -15.28
C SER A 70 -4.53 -11.62 -14.63
N MET A 71 -4.26 -10.33 -14.84
CA MET A 71 -5.12 -9.25 -14.31
C MET A 71 -6.58 -9.44 -14.75
N ARG A 72 -6.82 -9.82 -16.01
CA ARG A 72 -8.17 -10.10 -16.52
C ARG A 72 -8.91 -11.17 -15.71
N LYS A 73 -8.23 -12.26 -15.36
CA LYS A 73 -8.85 -13.36 -14.61
C LYS A 73 -9.12 -12.93 -13.17
N ALA A 74 -8.21 -12.18 -12.55
CA ALA A 74 -8.39 -11.68 -11.19
C ALA A 74 -9.54 -10.66 -11.09
N LEU A 75 -9.64 -9.70 -12.02
CA LEU A 75 -10.73 -8.72 -12.06
C LEU A 75 -12.11 -9.37 -12.21
N LYS A 76 -12.18 -10.57 -12.77
CA LYS A 76 -13.43 -11.34 -12.96
C LYS A 76 -13.66 -12.42 -11.92
N SER A 77 -12.72 -12.68 -11.02
CA SER A 77 -12.83 -13.80 -10.09
C SER A 77 -13.78 -13.53 -8.94
N GLU A 78 -14.09 -12.27 -8.67
CA GLU A 78 -14.95 -11.83 -7.58
C GLU A 78 -15.74 -10.59 -8.02
N THR A 79 -16.82 -10.33 -7.31
CA THR A 79 -17.44 -9.00 -7.24
C THR A 79 -16.63 -8.15 -6.27
N TRP A 80 -15.63 -7.43 -6.79
CA TRP A 80 -14.76 -6.60 -5.95
C TRP A 80 -15.49 -5.36 -5.46
N ASP A 81 -15.35 -5.05 -4.18
CA ASP A 81 -15.83 -3.78 -3.60
C ASP A 81 -14.81 -2.67 -3.86
N TYR A 82 -13.52 -3.01 -3.76
CA TYR A 82 -12.42 -2.06 -3.97
C TYR A 82 -11.34 -2.61 -4.91
N ILE A 83 -10.84 -1.75 -5.79
CA ILE A 83 -9.65 -2.00 -6.61
C ILE A 83 -8.67 -0.85 -6.40
N SER A 84 -7.43 -1.16 -5.99
CA SER A 84 -6.40 -0.13 -5.83
C SER A 84 -5.30 -0.17 -6.87
N PHE A 85 -4.76 1.01 -7.15
CA PHE A 85 -3.60 1.23 -7.99
C PHE A 85 -2.51 1.97 -7.23
N GLN A 86 -1.29 1.77 -7.66
CA GLN A 86 -0.11 2.51 -7.21
C GLN A 86 0.95 2.53 -8.30
N GLN A 87 1.90 3.46 -8.19
CA GLN A 87 3.12 3.43 -8.98
C GLN A 87 4.21 2.57 -8.29
N ALA A 88 5.25 2.20 -9.04
CA ALA A 88 6.50 1.74 -8.46
C ALA A 88 7.15 2.87 -7.64
N SER A 89 7.77 2.54 -6.51
CA SER A 89 8.25 3.52 -5.54
C SER A 89 9.32 4.48 -6.10
N TYR A 90 10.21 3.98 -6.96
CA TYR A 90 11.20 4.84 -7.63
C TYR A 90 10.61 5.80 -8.67
N ASP A 91 9.33 5.64 -9.04
CA ASP A 91 8.60 6.51 -9.97
C ASP A 91 7.42 7.22 -9.27
N SER A 92 7.22 7.04 -7.96
CA SER A 92 6.00 7.48 -7.28
C SER A 92 5.82 9.00 -7.26
N GLY A 93 6.91 9.77 -7.30
CA GLY A 93 6.88 11.23 -7.44
C GLY A 93 7.13 11.74 -8.86
N VAL A 94 7.21 10.87 -9.86
CA VAL A 94 7.39 11.24 -11.28
C VAL A 94 6.03 11.22 -11.96
N GLU A 95 5.38 12.38 -12.05
CA GLU A 95 4.00 12.54 -12.53
C GLU A 95 3.78 11.97 -13.94
N GLU A 96 4.74 12.18 -14.84
CA GLU A 96 4.67 11.75 -16.23
C GLU A 96 4.67 10.22 -16.36
N SER A 97 5.20 9.50 -15.37
CA SER A 97 5.21 8.03 -15.35
C SER A 97 3.82 7.42 -15.17
N TYR A 98 2.84 8.21 -14.71
CA TYR A 98 1.48 7.75 -14.48
C TYR A 98 0.69 7.67 -15.78
N TYR A 99 0.94 8.57 -16.73
CA TYR A 99 0.08 8.74 -17.91
C TYR A 99 0.73 8.20 -19.19
N PRO A 100 -0.04 7.57 -20.09
CA PRO A 100 -1.50 7.34 -20.02
C PRO A 100 -1.91 6.11 -19.18
N TYR A 101 -0.95 5.44 -18.54
CA TYR A 101 -1.11 4.08 -18.03
C TYR A 101 -2.13 3.94 -16.90
N LEU A 102 -2.19 4.88 -15.96
CA LEU A 102 -3.16 4.88 -14.88
C LEU A 102 -4.59 5.00 -15.43
N THR A 103 -4.84 5.94 -16.35
CA THR A 103 -6.15 6.13 -16.98
C THR A 103 -6.59 4.86 -17.71
N LEU A 104 -5.69 4.27 -18.50
CA LEU A 104 -5.98 3.03 -19.23
C LEU A 104 -6.27 1.84 -18.29
N LEU A 105 -5.55 1.75 -17.17
CA LEU A 105 -5.79 0.72 -16.15
C LEU A 105 -7.12 0.95 -15.41
N SER A 106 -7.46 2.20 -15.09
CA SER A 106 -8.73 2.58 -14.49
C SER A 106 -9.90 2.18 -15.38
N GLU A 107 -9.88 2.56 -16.65
CA GLU A 107 -10.90 2.21 -17.64
C GLU A 107 -11.03 0.68 -17.81
N TYR A 108 -9.89 -0.01 -17.88
CA TYR A 108 -9.87 -1.46 -17.98
C TYR A 108 -10.52 -2.13 -16.77
N ALA A 109 -10.22 -1.67 -15.56
CA ALA A 109 -10.83 -2.18 -14.33
C ALA A 109 -12.32 -1.85 -14.27
N LYS A 110 -12.76 -0.63 -14.59
CA LYS A 110 -14.19 -0.25 -14.67
C LYS A 110 -14.96 -1.16 -15.62
N LYS A 111 -14.40 -1.46 -16.80
CA LYS A 111 -15.04 -2.36 -17.77
C LYS A 111 -15.16 -3.82 -17.29
N LYS A 112 -14.27 -4.27 -16.39
CA LYS A 112 -14.22 -5.67 -15.93
C LYS A 112 -14.88 -5.90 -14.58
N SER A 113 -14.91 -4.88 -13.73
CA SER A 113 -15.47 -4.87 -12.39
C SER A 113 -16.18 -3.53 -12.13
N PRO A 114 -17.31 -3.26 -12.81
CA PRO A 114 -17.95 -1.94 -12.82
C PRO A 114 -18.49 -1.49 -11.46
N GLY A 115 -18.76 -2.42 -10.54
CA GLY A 115 -19.23 -2.09 -9.18
C GLY A 115 -18.10 -1.75 -8.19
N ALA A 116 -16.83 -1.92 -8.58
CA ALA A 116 -15.71 -1.69 -7.66
C ALA A 116 -15.36 -0.20 -7.58
N VAL A 117 -15.28 0.31 -6.35
CA VAL A 117 -14.70 1.62 -6.06
C VAL A 117 -13.20 1.56 -6.32
N GLN A 118 -12.68 2.55 -7.04
CA GLN A 118 -11.25 2.63 -7.30
C GLN A 118 -10.54 3.48 -6.25
N LEU A 119 -9.36 3.02 -5.85
CA LEU A 119 -8.54 3.65 -4.83
C LEU A 119 -7.12 3.92 -5.37
N ILE A 120 -6.49 4.97 -4.86
CA ILE A 120 -5.07 5.22 -5.01
C ILE A 120 -4.37 4.86 -3.70
N HIS A 121 -3.50 3.86 -3.74
CA HIS A 121 -2.63 3.53 -2.62
C HIS A 121 -1.41 4.45 -2.66
N LYS A 122 -1.46 5.53 -1.86
CA LYS A 122 -0.35 6.47 -1.72
C LYS A 122 0.76 5.81 -0.91
N THR A 123 1.86 5.49 -1.57
CA THR A 123 3.04 4.89 -0.94
C THR A 123 3.83 5.91 -0.14
N TRP A 124 4.91 5.46 0.50
CA TRP A 124 5.80 6.27 1.35
C TRP A 124 7.10 6.63 0.64
N ALA A 125 7.77 7.67 1.15
CA ALA A 125 9.13 8.02 0.77
C ALA A 125 10.14 7.05 1.36
N TYR A 126 11.30 6.93 0.72
CA TYR A 126 12.40 6.12 1.22
C TYR A 126 13.02 6.70 2.49
N GLU A 127 13.80 5.89 3.18
CA GLU A 127 14.60 6.32 4.32
C GLU A 127 15.69 7.31 3.90
N ILE A 128 16.10 8.18 4.82
CA ILE A 128 17.00 9.30 4.52
C ILE A 128 18.40 8.84 4.07
N ASP A 129 18.80 7.64 4.47
CA ASP A 129 20.07 6.97 4.17
C ASP A 129 19.89 5.82 3.15
N SER A 130 18.72 5.74 2.49
CA SER A 130 18.43 4.71 1.51
C SER A 130 19.45 4.72 0.36
N ILE A 131 20.05 3.56 0.10
CA ILE A 131 21.02 3.41 -1.00
C ILE A 131 20.35 3.15 -2.35
N HIS A 132 19.04 2.90 -2.39
CA HIS A 132 18.29 2.52 -3.59
C HIS A 132 18.49 3.54 -4.74
N ASP A 133 18.91 3.09 -5.92
CA ASP A 133 19.26 3.98 -7.05
C ASP A 133 18.14 4.92 -7.48
N GLY A 134 16.90 4.42 -7.44
CA GLY A 134 15.70 5.22 -7.69
C GLY A 134 15.56 6.47 -6.81
N PHE A 135 16.24 6.52 -5.65
CA PHE A 135 16.23 7.69 -4.78
C PHE A 135 16.98 8.90 -5.37
N ALA A 136 17.90 8.65 -6.32
CA ALA A 136 18.64 9.71 -7.01
C ALA A 136 17.74 10.69 -7.76
N LYS A 137 16.55 10.25 -8.22
CA LYS A 137 15.54 11.14 -8.84
C LYS A 137 15.01 12.21 -7.89
N TYR A 138 15.15 11.98 -6.59
CA TYR A 138 14.73 12.87 -5.53
C TYR A 138 15.94 13.40 -4.76
N GLU A 139 17.12 13.46 -5.41
CA GLU A 139 18.35 13.98 -4.83
C GLU A 139 18.77 13.26 -3.53
N ARG A 140 18.34 12.00 -3.36
CA ARG A 140 18.48 11.24 -2.12
C ARG A 140 17.94 11.99 -0.89
N ASN A 141 16.84 12.72 -1.07
CA ASN A 141 16.20 13.51 -0.04
C ASN A 141 14.78 13.00 0.24
N GLN A 142 14.54 12.53 1.47
CA GLN A 142 13.25 11.94 1.86
C GLN A 142 12.10 12.96 1.74
N LYS A 143 12.33 14.20 2.17
CA LYS A 143 11.31 15.26 2.11
C LYS A 143 10.92 15.57 0.67
N LEU A 144 11.91 15.73 -0.22
CA LEU A 144 11.66 15.94 -1.64
C LEU A 144 10.88 14.78 -2.23
N MET A 145 11.27 13.53 -1.94
CA MET A 145 10.53 12.35 -2.40
C MET A 145 9.09 12.33 -1.90
N PHE A 146 8.87 12.63 -0.62
CA PHE A 146 7.54 12.69 0.00
C PHE A 146 6.66 13.78 -0.61
N ASP A 147 7.20 14.97 -0.82
CA ASP A 147 6.48 16.09 -1.42
C ASP A 147 6.11 15.77 -2.89
N SER A 148 7.07 15.24 -3.65
CA SER A 148 6.88 14.82 -5.05
C SER A 148 5.83 13.72 -5.19
N LEU A 149 5.91 12.65 -4.39
CA LEU A 149 4.93 11.56 -4.44
C LEU A 149 3.55 12.04 -3.98
N SER A 150 3.48 12.93 -2.98
CA SER A 150 2.20 13.45 -2.49
C SER A 150 1.48 14.25 -3.58
N LYS A 151 2.20 15.10 -4.31
CA LYS A 151 1.67 15.84 -5.46
C LYS A 151 1.21 14.91 -6.58
N ALA A 152 2.04 13.94 -6.95
CA ALA A 152 1.73 13.01 -8.04
C ALA A 152 0.51 12.13 -7.72
N TYR A 153 0.42 11.58 -6.50
CA TYR A 153 -0.72 10.77 -6.07
C TYR A 153 -2.01 11.56 -5.97
N LYS A 154 -1.97 12.83 -5.55
CA LYS A 154 -3.15 13.71 -5.56
C LYS A 154 -3.71 13.87 -6.97
N LYS A 155 -2.85 14.23 -7.93
CA LYS A 155 -3.27 14.35 -9.34
C LYS A 155 -3.75 13.03 -9.93
N ALA A 156 -3.07 11.93 -9.60
CA ALA A 156 -3.47 10.58 -10.03
C ALA A 156 -4.89 10.22 -9.55
N ALA A 157 -5.20 10.53 -8.29
CA ALA A 157 -6.51 10.31 -7.68
C ALA A 157 -7.60 11.16 -8.36
N GLU A 158 -7.33 12.45 -8.58
CA GLU A 158 -8.21 13.37 -9.31
C GLU A 158 -8.49 12.85 -10.74
N ALA A 159 -7.47 12.40 -11.46
CA ALA A 159 -7.59 11.98 -12.86
C ALA A 159 -8.49 10.75 -13.07
N ILE A 160 -8.65 9.88 -12.08
CA ILE A 160 -9.52 8.70 -12.17
C ILE A 160 -10.76 8.77 -11.27
N ASN A 161 -10.93 9.89 -10.56
CA ASN A 161 -11.94 10.12 -9.53
C ASN A 161 -11.93 9.02 -8.45
N ALA A 162 -10.78 8.84 -7.82
CA ALA A 162 -10.54 7.83 -6.78
C ALA A 162 -10.20 8.48 -5.44
N GLU A 163 -10.53 7.80 -4.34
CA GLU A 163 -10.05 8.17 -3.01
C GLU A 163 -8.60 7.71 -2.79
N ILE A 164 -7.87 8.44 -1.95
CA ILE A 164 -6.50 8.08 -1.55
C ILE A 164 -6.54 7.29 -0.24
N VAL A 165 -5.79 6.18 -0.19
CA VAL A 165 -5.40 5.51 1.05
C VAL A 165 -4.04 6.09 1.50
N PRO A 166 -3.98 6.87 2.59
CA PRO A 166 -2.87 7.78 2.89
C PRO A 166 -1.71 7.09 3.65
N VAL A 167 -1.27 5.91 3.21
CA VAL A 167 -0.20 5.16 3.92
C VAL A 167 1.08 5.99 3.98
N GLY A 168 1.44 6.66 2.90
CA GLY A 168 2.59 7.57 2.88
C GLY A 168 2.54 8.66 3.96
N ASP A 169 1.37 9.23 4.21
CA ASP A 169 1.18 10.29 5.23
C ASP A 169 1.37 9.73 6.63
N VAL A 170 0.78 8.56 6.92
CA VAL A 170 0.94 7.87 8.21
C VAL A 170 2.41 7.54 8.47
N ILE A 171 3.11 6.97 7.49
CA ILE A 171 4.53 6.64 7.65
C ILE A 171 5.37 7.91 7.88
N GLN A 172 5.07 9.00 7.16
CA GLN A 172 5.82 10.25 7.32
C GLN A 172 5.55 10.90 8.68
N ALA A 173 4.32 10.83 9.20
CA ALA A 173 3.97 11.33 10.53
C ALA A 173 4.64 10.51 11.63
N LEU A 174 4.64 9.18 11.51
CA LEU A 174 5.32 8.31 12.47
C LEU A 174 6.82 8.61 12.55
N ARG A 175 7.50 8.83 11.42
CA ARG A 175 8.93 9.23 11.39
C ARG A 175 9.25 10.52 12.16
N ALA A 176 8.25 11.37 12.43
CA ALA A 176 8.42 12.58 13.23
C ALA A 176 8.23 12.35 14.74
N THR A 177 7.85 11.14 15.16
CA THR A 177 7.72 10.75 16.57
C THR A 177 9.06 10.26 17.12
N LYS A 178 9.28 10.41 18.43
CA LYS A 178 10.53 9.95 19.07
C LYS A 178 10.73 8.43 18.92
N GLU A 179 9.63 7.68 18.86
CA GLU A 179 9.62 6.23 18.76
C GLU A 179 10.16 5.72 17.42
N PHE A 180 9.97 6.49 16.34
CA PHE A 180 10.34 6.09 14.98
C PHE A 180 11.31 7.05 14.26
N ASP A 181 11.88 8.02 14.98
CA ASP A 181 12.99 8.86 14.52
C ASP A 181 14.32 8.11 14.73
N TYR A 182 14.68 7.25 13.77
CA TYR A 182 15.85 6.38 13.88
C TYR A 182 17.19 7.11 13.82
N GLU A 183 17.25 8.35 13.30
CA GLU A 183 18.45 9.18 13.42
C GLU A 183 18.73 9.55 14.88
N LYS A 184 17.68 9.63 15.71
CA LYS A 184 17.75 10.00 17.12
C LYS A 184 17.56 8.82 18.07
N GLY A 185 17.74 7.60 17.58
CA GLY A 185 17.68 6.37 18.39
C GLY A 185 16.29 5.72 18.48
N GLY A 186 15.31 6.20 17.71
CA GLY A 186 14.05 5.49 17.47
C GLY A 186 14.21 4.28 16.55
N LEU A 187 13.10 3.62 16.23
CA LEU A 187 13.07 2.48 15.33
C LEU A 187 12.84 2.90 13.88
N SER A 188 13.56 2.27 12.96
CA SER A 188 13.25 2.37 11.54
C SER A 188 11.89 1.71 11.26
N LEU A 189 11.12 2.34 10.36
CA LEU A 189 9.88 1.79 9.82
C LEU A 189 10.12 1.00 8.53
N CYS A 190 11.36 0.84 8.09
CA CYS A 190 11.74 0.08 6.92
C CYS A 190 12.75 -1.02 7.27
N ARG A 191 12.83 -2.05 6.43
CA ARG A 191 13.75 -3.20 6.64
C ARG A 191 15.01 -3.13 5.76
N ASP A 192 14.99 -2.30 4.74
CA ASP A 192 16.04 -2.21 3.71
C ASP A 192 16.15 -0.80 3.10
N GLY A 193 15.75 0.22 3.87
CA GLY A 193 15.77 1.61 3.44
C GLY A 193 14.58 2.04 2.58
N PHE A 194 13.66 1.13 2.21
CA PHE A 194 12.47 1.50 1.44
C PHE A 194 11.25 0.59 1.58
N HIS A 195 11.40 -0.71 1.79
CA HIS A 195 10.26 -1.56 2.15
C HIS A 195 10.00 -1.50 3.64
N LEU A 196 8.74 -1.63 4.03
CA LEU A 196 8.35 -1.46 5.44
C LEU A 196 8.93 -2.56 6.33
N ASP A 197 9.23 -2.20 7.58
CA ASP A 197 9.57 -3.17 8.61
C ASP A 197 8.47 -4.24 8.72
N TYR A 198 8.87 -5.47 9.04
CA TYR A 198 7.99 -6.62 9.06
C TYR A 198 6.89 -6.52 10.12
N ILE A 199 7.10 -5.76 11.20
CA ILE A 199 6.18 -5.63 12.32
C ILE A 199 5.48 -4.27 12.25
N TYR A 200 6.18 -3.19 12.59
CA TYR A 200 5.61 -1.86 12.84
C TYR A 200 5.24 -1.16 11.54
N GLY A 201 6.13 -1.19 10.54
CA GLY A 201 5.86 -0.55 9.24
C GLY A 201 4.66 -1.19 8.54
N ARG A 202 4.67 -2.52 8.39
CA ARG A 202 3.54 -3.27 7.81
C ARG A 202 2.25 -3.11 8.60
N TYR A 203 2.31 -3.06 9.94
CA TYR A 203 1.14 -2.81 10.76
C TYR A 203 0.57 -1.42 10.52
N ALA A 204 1.40 -0.36 10.50
CA ALA A 204 0.96 1.00 10.21
C ALA A 204 0.23 1.10 8.87
N ALA A 205 0.78 0.48 7.82
CA ALA A 205 0.15 0.44 6.51
C ALA A 205 -1.19 -0.32 6.53
N ALA A 206 -1.25 -1.50 7.13
CA ALA A 206 -2.47 -2.29 7.24
C ALA A 206 -3.55 -1.59 8.09
N ALA A 207 -3.16 -0.94 9.18
CA ALA A 207 -4.03 -0.16 10.05
C ALA A 207 -4.64 1.05 9.31
N THR A 208 -3.83 1.74 8.49
CA THR A 208 -4.32 2.84 7.63
C THR A 208 -5.41 2.35 6.69
N TRP A 209 -5.22 1.17 6.08
CA TRP A 209 -6.24 0.56 5.22
C TRP A 209 -7.50 0.17 5.99
N TYR A 210 -7.34 -0.43 7.18
CA TYR A 210 -8.47 -0.81 8.03
C TYR A 210 -9.34 0.40 8.37
N GLU A 211 -8.72 1.49 8.80
CA GLU A 211 -9.49 2.68 9.18
C GLU A 211 -10.05 3.42 7.96
N LYS A 212 -9.19 3.70 6.96
CA LYS A 212 -9.61 4.51 5.81
C LYS A 212 -10.64 3.80 4.93
N VAL A 213 -10.44 2.50 4.65
CA VAL A 213 -11.21 1.75 3.65
C VAL A 213 -12.30 0.92 4.31
N LEU A 214 -11.98 0.20 5.40
CA LEU A 214 -12.96 -0.65 6.08
C LEU A 214 -13.81 0.11 7.10
N LYS A 215 -13.50 1.40 7.35
CA LYS A 215 -14.21 2.27 8.29
C LYS A 215 -14.26 1.69 9.72
N GLY A 216 -13.24 0.93 10.09
CA GLY A 216 -13.07 0.43 11.46
C GLY A 216 -12.37 1.45 12.34
N ASN A 217 -12.57 1.34 13.66
CA ASN A 217 -11.86 2.15 14.64
C ASN A 217 -10.56 1.42 15.05
N ILE A 218 -9.40 1.89 14.60
CA ILE A 218 -8.13 1.21 14.91
C ILE A 218 -7.79 1.26 16.41
N LEU A 219 -8.25 2.29 17.13
CA LEU A 219 -7.99 2.45 18.57
C LEU A 219 -8.61 1.30 19.38
N GLU A 220 -9.72 0.74 18.91
CA GLU A 220 -10.42 -0.38 19.56
C GLU A 220 -9.92 -1.77 19.09
N ASN A 221 -9.03 -1.82 18.09
CA ASN A 221 -8.59 -3.08 17.49
C ASN A 221 -7.56 -3.80 18.37
N SER A 222 -7.77 -5.08 18.68
CA SER A 222 -6.90 -5.86 19.57
C SER A 222 -5.76 -6.62 18.87
N PHE A 223 -5.60 -6.47 17.55
CA PHE A 223 -4.56 -7.18 16.81
C PHE A 223 -3.17 -6.66 17.16
N ILE A 224 -2.28 -7.55 17.60
CA ILE A 224 -0.85 -7.28 17.82
C ILE A 224 -0.04 -8.14 16.84
N PRO A 225 0.78 -7.54 15.96
CA PRO A 225 1.56 -8.29 14.99
C PRO A 225 2.69 -9.09 15.65
N GLU A 226 2.99 -10.24 15.06
CA GLU A 226 4.13 -11.09 15.40
C GLU A 226 4.88 -11.46 14.11
N TYR A 227 6.20 -11.52 14.18
CA TYR A 227 7.05 -11.98 13.10
C TYR A 227 8.24 -12.78 13.64
N ASN A 228 8.45 -13.99 13.11
CA ASN A 228 9.52 -14.91 13.54
C ASN A 228 9.60 -15.13 15.07
N GLY A 229 8.44 -15.26 15.73
CA GLY A 229 8.36 -15.45 17.19
C GLY A 229 8.58 -14.18 18.02
N ILE A 230 8.79 -13.03 17.37
CA ILE A 230 8.91 -11.73 18.04
C ILE A 230 7.56 -11.03 17.95
N ARG A 231 6.92 -10.86 19.11
CA ARG A 231 5.69 -10.08 19.27
C ARG A 231 6.03 -8.60 19.39
N ALA A 232 5.20 -7.74 18.78
CA ALA A 232 5.38 -6.29 18.86
C ALA A 232 5.21 -5.75 20.29
N ASP A 233 5.94 -4.67 20.59
CA ASP A 233 5.71 -3.85 21.77
C ASP A 233 4.36 -3.14 21.66
N GLU A 234 3.48 -3.38 22.62
CA GLU A 234 2.12 -2.84 22.62
C GLU A 234 2.09 -1.31 22.72
N ALA A 235 3.05 -0.68 23.41
CA ALA A 235 3.11 0.78 23.51
C ALA A 235 3.44 1.41 22.14
N LEU A 236 4.29 0.77 21.34
CA LEU A 236 4.59 1.19 19.98
C LEU A 236 3.40 0.98 19.05
N ILE A 237 2.66 -0.13 19.22
CA ILE A 237 1.41 -0.36 18.49
C ILE A 237 0.39 0.72 18.81
N GLU A 238 0.21 1.08 20.08
CA GLU A 238 -0.69 2.16 20.48
C GLU A 238 -0.27 3.53 19.94
N ALA A 239 1.03 3.81 19.84
CA ALA A 239 1.52 5.00 19.16
C ALA A 239 1.13 5.01 17.67
N ILE A 240 1.31 3.89 16.98
CA ILE A 240 0.90 3.75 15.57
C ILE A 240 -0.61 3.94 15.41
N LYS A 241 -1.41 3.30 16.25
CA LYS A 241 -2.87 3.42 16.21
C LYS A 241 -3.34 4.86 16.34
N ARG A 242 -2.80 5.63 17.29
CA ARG A 242 -3.13 7.05 17.47
C ARG A 242 -2.82 7.86 16.22
N THR A 243 -1.61 7.71 15.66
CA THR A 243 -1.23 8.43 14.43
C THR A 243 -2.10 8.03 13.23
N VAL A 244 -2.44 6.74 13.09
CA VAL A 244 -3.36 6.27 12.04
C VAL A 244 -4.72 6.92 12.19
N HIS A 245 -5.28 6.90 13.41
CA HIS A 245 -6.58 7.48 13.71
C HIS A 245 -6.62 8.97 13.34
N GLU A 246 -5.68 9.76 13.87
CA GLU A 246 -5.56 11.20 13.62
C GLU A 246 -5.50 11.58 12.13
N ILE A 247 -4.92 10.73 11.28
CA ILE A 247 -4.77 10.98 9.84
C ILE A 247 -5.97 10.47 9.03
N CYS A 248 -6.64 9.41 9.49
CA CYS A 248 -7.66 8.70 8.71
C CYS A 248 -9.11 9.06 9.07
N SER A 249 -9.34 9.53 10.30
CA SER A 249 -10.66 9.90 10.84
C SER A 249 -11.18 11.23 10.29
#